data_AF-A0A5C8KYC3-F1
#
_entry.id   AF-A0A5C8KYC3-F1
#
_cell.length_a   1.000
_cell.length_b   1.000
_cell.length_c   1.000
_cell.angle_alpha   90.00
_cell.angle_beta   90.00
_cell.angle_gamma   90.00
#
_symmetry.space_group_name_H-M   'P 1'
#
loop_
_entity.id
_entity.type
_entity.pdbx_description
1 polymer ?
#
loop_
_entity_poly.entity_id
_entity_poly.type
_entity_poly.pdbx_seq_one_letter_code
_entity_poly.pdbx_strand_id
1 'polypeptide(L)'
;MRGDAHRSALLPAGRPARHQRPRTPPAANVSASGARYGEGDPEFWTRGVDEARLTLNGETFDCTALDADARSPWAEARERDVGFRAVGSEPGWHVEVDMGEAPQMRLALDYGQREVTVERSEPFTGDNGVTGYRGEVDGEAVELTIRREDCADPMSGEAFEASATLDFEGDTYRACGRFLWD
;
A
#
# COMPACT_ATOMS: atom_id res chain seq x y z
N MET A 1 1.04 44.44 41.88
CA MET A 1 2.09 43.44 42.10
C MET A 1 1.49 42.06 41.92
N ARG A 2 1.98 41.31 40.92
CA ARG A 2 2.04 39.83 40.76
C ARG A 2 0.72 39.03 40.85
N GLY A 3 0.38 38.13 39.93
CA GLY A 3 1.19 37.55 38.87
C GLY A 3 0.37 36.70 37.90
N ASP A 4 0.93 36.55 36.70
CA ASP A 4 0.46 35.75 35.58
C ASP A 4 0.38 34.26 35.92
N ALA A 5 -0.77 33.65 35.61
CA ALA A 5 -0.91 32.21 35.59
C ALA A 5 -0.49 31.68 34.20
N HIS A 6 0.80 31.34 34.07
CA HIS A 6 1.28 30.58 32.92
C HIS A 6 0.72 29.14 32.96
N ARG A 7 -0.18 28.83 32.04
CA ARG A 7 -0.60 27.46 31.73
C ARG A 7 0.48 26.82 30.85
N SER A 8 1.32 25.98 31.45
CA SER A 8 2.22 25.10 30.70
C SER A 8 1.40 24.12 29.85
N ALA A 9 1.43 24.30 28.53
CA ALA A 9 1.00 23.28 27.59
C ALA A 9 2.14 22.26 27.44
N LEU A 10 1.93 21.06 27.97
CA LEU A 10 2.78 19.90 27.68
C LEU A 10 2.54 19.50 26.22
N LEU A 11 3.55 19.67 25.38
CA LEU A 11 3.61 19.10 24.03
C LEU A 11 3.61 17.57 24.15
N PRO A 12 2.84 16.81 23.34
CA PRO A 12 2.98 15.36 23.30
C PRO A 12 4.36 14.99 22.75
N ALA A 13 5.03 14.06 23.43
CA ALA A 13 6.33 13.53 23.01
C ALA A 13 6.23 12.98 21.58
N GLY A 14 7.06 13.50 20.67
CA GLY A 14 7.18 12.98 19.31
C GLY A 14 7.54 11.49 19.34
N ARG A 15 6.90 10.70 18.48
CA ARG A 15 7.21 9.26 18.31
C ARG A 15 8.71 9.13 17.96
N PRO A 16 9.46 8.21 18.60
CA PRO A 16 10.86 8.03 18.28
C PRO A 16 11.01 7.57 16.82
N ALA A 17 11.90 8.23 16.08
CA ALA A 17 12.30 7.79 14.75
C ALA A 17 12.76 6.32 14.84
N ARG A 18 12.11 5.42 14.09
CA ARG A 18 12.56 4.03 13.98
C ARG A 18 13.94 4.06 13.36
N HIS A 19 14.97 3.74 14.15
CA HIS A 19 16.30 3.47 13.63
C HIS A 19 16.20 2.33 12.62
N GLN A 20 16.35 2.64 11.33
CA GLN A 20 16.59 1.62 10.32
C GLN A 20 17.94 1.00 10.66
N ARG A 21 17.92 -0.20 11.26
CA ARG A 21 19.13 -1.01 11.39
C ARG A 21 19.68 -1.22 9.97
N PRO A 22 20.99 -1.07 9.74
CA PRO A 22 21.57 -1.41 8.46
C PRO A 22 21.21 -2.87 8.15
N ARG A 23 20.48 -3.08 7.05
CA ARG A 23 20.12 -4.42 6.58
C ARG A 23 21.34 -4.99 5.88
N THR A 24 22.17 -5.72 6.62
CA THR A 24 23.21 -6.53 6.00
C THR A 24 22.52 -7.69 5.28
N PRO A 25 22.67 -7.85 3.96
CA PRO A 25 22.12 -9.01 3.28
C PRO A 25 22.72 -10.30 3.85
N PRO A 26 21.95 -11.40 3.91
CA PRO A 26 22.46 -12.68 4.40
C PRO A 26 23.70 -13.12 3.60
N ALA A 27 24.59 -13.86 4.24
CA ALA A 27 25.81 -14.33 3.59
C ALA A 27 25.48 -15.24 2.40
N ALA A 28 26.24 -15.08 1.31
CA ALA A 28 26.13 -15.94 0.14
C ALA A 28 26.71 -17.33 0.44
N ASN A 29 25.97 -18.37 0.06
CA ASN A 29 26.36 -19.78 0.22
C ASN A 29 26.68 -20.42 -1.13
N VAL A 30 27.46 -21.51 -1.08
CA VAL A 30 27.81 -22.30 -2.27
C VAL A 30 26.52 -22.92 -2.84
N SER A 31 26.25 -22.67 -4.12
CA SER A 31 25.13 -23.25 -4.85
C SER A 31 25.63 -23.94 -6.12
N ALA A 32 25.00 -25.06 -6.50
CA ALA A 32 25.29 -25.75 -7.75
C ALA A 32 24.75 -25.00 -8.99
N SER A 33 23.80 -24.07 -8.80
CA SER A 33 23.28 -23.16 -9.84
C SER A 33 22.69 -21.90 -9.18
N GLY A 34 22.99 -20.72 -9.73
CA GLY A 34 22.58 -19.42 -9.19
C GLY A 34 23.21 -19.06 -7.84
N ALA A 35 22.67 -18.07 -7.14
CA ALA A 35 23.18 -17.58 -5.86
C ALA A 35 22.19 -17.87 -4.72
N ARG A 36 22.69 -18.41 -3.60
CA ARG A 36 21.92 -18.67 -2.39
C ARG A 36 22.37 -17.73 -1.29
N TYR A 37 21.42 -17.18 -0.55
CA TYR A 37 21.67 -16.30 0.59
C TYR A 37 20.86 -16.81 1.79
N GLY A 38 21.54 -17.05 2.91
CA GLY A 38 20.93 -17.65 4.10
C GLY A 38 21.11 -19.17 4.19
N GLU A 39 20.91 -19.71 5.39
CA GLU A 39 21.13 -21.12 5.75
C GLU A 39 19.85 -21.86 6.18
N GLY A 40 18.67 -21.30 5.89
CA GLY A 40 17.38 -21.91 6.27
C GLY A 40 16.19 -20.98 6.10
N ASP A 41 15.83 -20.26 7.16
CA ASP A 41 14.74 -19.28 7.16
C ASP A 41 15.20 -18.00 7.90
N PRO A 42 15.28 -16.83 7.24
CA PRO A 42 14.98 -16.62 5.83
C PRO A 42 16.06 -17.19 4.89
N GLU A 43 15.62 -17.65 3.72
CA GLU A 43 16.51 -18.04 2.63
C GLU A 43 16.03 -17.43 1.31
N PHE A 44 16.98 -16.89 0.56
CA PHE A 44 16.75 -16.43 -0.80
C PHE A 44 17.67 -17.17 -1.75
N TRP A 45 17.11 -17.89 -2.70
CA TRP A 45 17.86 -18.60 -3.72
C TRP A 45 17.44 -18.15 -5.11
N THR A 46 18.40 -17.77 -5.94
CA THR A 46 18.20 -17.38 -7.34
C THR A 46 18.59 -18.52 -8.25
N ARG A 47 17.90 -18.65 -9.38
CA ARG A 47 18.24 -19.58 -10.46
C ARG A 47 18.26 -18.81 -11.78
N GLY A 48 19.45 -18.45 -12.24
CA GLY A 48 19.58 -17.53 -13.38
C GLY A 48 19.26 -16.10 -12.97
N VAL A 49 18.76 -15.30 -13.91
CA VAL A 49 18.45 -13.87 -13.69
C VAL A 49 16.97 -13.61 -13.42
N ASP A 50 16.09 -14.52 -13.87
CA ASP A 50 14.64 -14.29 -13.88
C ASP A 50 13.88 -15.08 -12.82
N GLU A 51 14.47 -16.12 -12.22
CA GLU A 51 13.78 -16.98 -11.25
C GLU A 51 14.46 -16.89 -9.88
N ALA A 52 13.65 -16.88 -8.82
CA ALA A 52 14.10 -17.01 -7.47
C ALA A 52 13.08 -17.74 -6.58
N ARG A 53 13.53 -18.14 -5.41
CA ARG A 53 12.71 -18.69 -4.34
C ARG A 53 13.03 -17.97 -3.04
N LEU A 54 12.00 -17.51 -2.35
CA LEU A 54 12.10 -16.95 -1.01
C LEU A 54 11.46 -17.91 -0.03
N THR A 55 12.19 -18.34 0.98
CA THR A 55 11.63 -18.97 2.17
C THR A 55 11.62 -17.94 3.29
N LEU A 56 10.45 -17.67 3.85
CA LEU A 56 10.27 -16.71 4.93
C LEU A 56 9.15 -17.18 5.86
N ASN A 57 9.44 -17.27 7.16
CA ASN A 57 8.49 -17.70 8.20
C ASN A 57 7.84 -19.07 7.92
N GLY A 58 8.64 -20.02 7.40
CA GLY A 58 8.19 -21.36 7.04
C GLY A 58 7.40 -21.46 5.74
N GLU A 59 7.10 -20.34 5.07
CA GLU A 59 6.43 -20.32 3.77
C GLU A 59 7.45 -20.18 2.64
N THR A 60 7.15 -20.76 1.48
CA THR A 60 8.03 -20.72 0.30
C THR A 60 7.29 -20.08 -0.87
N PHE A 61 7.90 -19.04 -1.43
CA PHE A 61 7.40 -18.25 -2.53
C PHE A 61 8.29 -18.47 -3.75
N ASP A 62 7.69 -18.80 -4.89
CA ASP A 62 8.38 -18.73 -6.18
C ASP A 62 8.29 -17.28 -6.69
N CYS A 63 9.44 -16.70 -7.01
CA CYS A 63 9.58 -15.31 -7.39
C CYS A 63 10.10 -15.23 -8.83
N THR A 64 9.55 -14.30 -9.60
CA THR A 64 10.08 -13.95 -10.92
C THR A 64 10.67 -12.54 -10.85
N ALA A 65 11.86 -12.33 -11.44
CA ALA A 65 12.43 -11.01 -11.55
C ALA A 65 11.51 -10.13 -12.43
N LEU A 66 11.26 -8.92 -11.96
CA LEU A 66 10.74 -7.87 -12.82
C LEU A 66 11.91 -7.32 -13.64
N ASP A 67 11.63 -6.74 -14.81
CA ASP A 67 12.65 -5.98 -15.54
C ASP A 67 13.30 -4.97 -14.60
N ALA A 68 14.61 -4.72 -14.75
CA ALA A 68 15.35 -3.84 -13.83
C ALA A 68 14.77 -2.42 -13.74
N ASP A 69 14.04 -2.00 -14.77
CA ASP A 69 13.30 -0.73 -14.84
C ASP A 69 11.83 -0.86 -14.44
N ALA A 70 11.27 -2.08 -14.40
CA ALA A 70 9.91 -2.34 -13.97
C ALA A 70 9.85 -2.46 -12.45
N ARG A 71 9.65 -1.33 -11.77
CA ARG A 71 9.32 -1.33 -10.35
C ARG A 71 7.86 -1.73 -10.16
N SER A 72 7.60 -2.51 -9.13
CA SER A 72 6.22 -2.83 -8.73
C SER A 72 5.45 -1.54 -8.45
N PRO A 73 4.26 -1.32 -9.06
CA PRO A 73 3.44 -0.14 -8.79
C PRO A 73 3.13 0.05 -7.30
N TRP A 74 3.06 -1.05 -6.55
CA TRP A 74 2.91 -1.05 -5.09
C TRP A 74 4.13 -0.51 -4.36
N ALA A 75 5.34 -0.84 -4.84
CA ALA A 75 6.58 -0.32 -4.29
C ALA A 75 6.75 1.18 -4.62
N GLU A 76 6.44 1.59 -5.85
CA GLU A 76 6.48 2.99 -6.24
C GLU A 76 5.46 3.85 -5.48
N ALA A 77 4.25 3.31 -5.23
CA ALA A 77 3.27 3.95 -4.38
C ALA A 77 3.82 4.15 -2.96
N ARG A 78 4.42 3.10 -2.39
CA ARG A 78 5.05 3.19 -1.07
C ARG A 78 6.17 4.23 -1.03
N GLU A 79 7.02 4.32 -2.05
CA GLU A 79 8.08 5.34 -2.13
C GLU A 79 7.54 6.78 -2.17
N ARG A 80 6.29 6.96 -2.64
CA ARG A 80 5.58 8.24 -2.65
C ARG A 80 4.73 8.49 -1.40
N ASP A 81 4.99 7.76 -0.31
CA ASP A 81 4.25 7.88 0.95
C ASP A 81 2.73 7.60 0.82
N VAL A 82 2.35 6.76 -0.14
CA VAL A 82 0.96 6.26 -0.26
C VAL A 82 0.65 5.34 0.91
N GLY A 83 -0.45 5.62 1.61
CA GLY A 83 -0.96 4.83 2.73
C GLY A 83 -1.71 3.58 2.29
N PHE A 84 -2.53 3.72 1.25
CA PHE A 84 -3.39 2.66 0.73
C PHE A 84 -3.44 2.72 -0.80
N ARG A 85 -3.40 1.55 -1.45
CA ARG A 85 -3.62 1.42 -2.90
C ARG A 85 -4.62 0.30 -3.16
N ALA A 86 -5.49 0.47 -4.13
CA ALA A 86 -6.41 -0.57 -4.61
C ALA A 86 -6.51 -0.57 -6.14
N VAL A 87 -6.73 -1.74 -6.72
CA VAL A 87 -6.82 -1.96 -8.17
C VAL A 87 -8.06 -2.81 -8.46
N GLY A 88 -8.84 -2.40 -9.46
CA GLY A 88 -10.03 -3.11 -9.90
C GLY A 88 -10.02 -3.46 -11.38
N SER A 89 -10.78 -4.51 -11.70
CA SER A 89 -10.79 -5.17 -12.99
C SER A 89 -12.11 -4.86 -13.71
N GLU A 90 -12.00 -4.19 -14.86
CA GLU A 90 -13.06 -3.95 -15.87
C GLU A 90 -14.12 -2.85 -15.60
N PRO A 91 -13.99 -1.67 -16.27
CA PRO A 91 -12.76 -1.18 -16.90
C PRO A 91 -11.64 -1.08 -15.86
N GLY A 92 -10.39 -1.26 -16.29
CA GLY A 92 -9.25 -1.25 -15.37
C GLY A 92 -9.13 0.11 -14.68
N TRP A 93 -9.04 0.10 -13.35
CA TRP A 93 -8.90 1.33 -12.57
C TRP A 93 -8.05 1.11 -11.32
N HIS A 94 -7.52 2.19 -10.75
CA HIS A 94 -6.88 2.13 -9.45
C HIS A 94 -7.04 3.43 -8.67
N VAL A 95 -6.89 3.32 -7.35
CA VAL A 95 -6.86 4.45 -6.43
C VAL A 95 -5.66 4.36 -5.52
N GLU A 96 -5.07 5.52 -5.24
CA GLU A 96 -4.07 5.71 -4.20
C GLU A 96 -4.53 6.76 -3.21
N VAL A 97 -4.30 6.50 -1.93
CA VAL A 97 -4.57 7.44 -0.85
C VAL A 97 -3.27 7.70 -0.10
N ASP A 98 -2.85 8.95 -0.02
CA ASP A 98 -1.65 9.35 0.71
C ASP A 98 -1.76 9.12 2.22
N MET A 99 -0.62 9.15 2.91
CA MET A 99 -0.62 9.29 4.37
C MET A 99 -0.97 10.72 4.80
N GLY A 100 -1.67 10.86 5.93
CA GLY A 100 -1.95 12.17 6.55
C GLY A 100 -3.35 12.26 7.15
N GLU A 101 -3.63 13.40 7.79
CA GLU A 101 -4.95 13.66 8.40
C GLU A 101 -6.02 14.05 7.36
N ALA A 102 -5.61 14.68 6.25
CA ALA A 102 -6.46 15.04 5.12
C ALA A 102 -5.77 14.61 3.82
N PRO A 103 -5.69 13.30 3.54
CA PRO A 103 -4.85 12.79 2.47
C PRO A 103 -5.41 13.11 1.08
N GLN A 104 -4.51 13.28 0.12
CA GLN A 104 -4.88 13.34 -1.29
C GLN A 104 -5.29 11.94 -1.76
N MET A 105 -6.35 11.86 -2.56
CA MET A 105 -6.70 10.64 -3.31
C MET A 105 -6.44 10.86 -4.79
N ARG A 106 -5.75 9.92 -5.43
CA ARG A 106 -5.51 9.91 -6.87
C ARG A 106 -6.18 8.69 -7.49
N LEU A 107 -7.05 8.93 -8.46
CA LEU A 107 -7.87 7.95 -9.14
C LEU A 107 -7.44 7.91 -10.60
N ALA A 108 -7.20 6.72 -11.12
CA ALA A 108 -7.03 6.49 -12.55
C ALA A 108 -8.13 5.54 -13.01
N LEU A 109 -9.08 6.06 -13.77
CA LEU A 109 -10.25 5.35 -14.29
C LEU A 109 -10.07 5.06 -15.78
N ASP A 110 -10.90 4.16 -16.32
CA ASP A 110 -10.95 3.85 -17.76
C ASP A 110 -9.60 3.51 -18.37
N TYR A 111 -8.85 2.62 -17.73
CA TYR A 111 -7.49 2.23 -18.11
C TYR A 111 -6.50 3.41 -18.11
N GLY A 112 -6.70 4.38 -17.21
CA GLY A 112 -5.87 5.57 -17.08
C GLY A 112 -6.21 6.68 -18.07
N GLN A 113 -7.28 6.56 -18.84
CA GLN A 113 -7.73 7.63 -19.74
C GLN A 113 -8.35 8.80 -18.98
N ARG A 114 -8.80 8.56 -17.74
CA ARG A 114 -9.35 9.58 -16.85
C ARG A 114 -8.60 9.58 -15.53
N GLU A 115 -7.89 10.66 -15.26
CA GLU A 115 -7.21 10.89 -13.99
C GLU A 115 -7.99 11.92 -13.17
N VAL A 116 -8.28 11.60 -11.92
CA VAL A 116 -9.03 12.44 -11.00
C VAL A 116 -8.26 12.56 -9.70
N THR A 117 -8.08 13.79 -9.21
CA THR A 117 -7.38 14.06 -7.95
C THR A 117 -8.32 14.76 -6.97
N VAL A 118 -8.52 14.14 -5.82
CA VAL A 118 -9.17 14.76 -4.67
C VAL A 118 -8.07 15.33 -3.77
N GLU A 119 -7.87 16.65 -3.83
CA GLU A 119 -6.76 17.32 -3.15
C GLU A 119 -6.74 17.09 -1.63
N ARG A 120 -7.93 17.01 -1.03
CA ARG A 120 -8.10 16.79 0.41
C ARG A 120 -9.32 15.90 0.63
N SER A 121 -9.08 14.69 1.08
CA SER A 121 -10.15 13.79 1.53
C SER A 121 -10.27 13.80 3.06
N GLU A 122 -11.45 13.48 3.55
CA GLU A 122 -11.76 13.32 4.96
C GLU A 122 -11.87 11.82 5.28
N PRO A 123 -11.06 11.29 6.20
CA PRO A 123 -11.19 9.91 6.62
C PRO A 123 -12.47 9.71 7.42
N PHE A 124 -13.10 8.55 7.26
CA PHE A 124 -14.25 8.15 8.07
C PHE A 124 -14.13 6.71 8.55
N THR A 125 -14.83 6.43 9.65
CA THR A 125 -15.04 5.08 10.19
C THR A 125 -16.53 4.81 10.18
N GLY A 126 -16.93 3.72 9.52
CA GLY A 126 -18.29 3.21 9.53
C GLY A 126 -18.49 2.08 10.54
N ASP A 127 -19.65 1.45 10.48
CA ASP A 127 -19.95 0.26 11.29
C ASP A 127 -19.11 -0.95 10.84
N ASN A 128 -18.99 -1.96 11.72
CA ASN A 128 -18.36 -3.25 11.41
C ASN A 128 -16.91 -3.16 10.90
N GLY A 129 -16.13 -2.17 11.34
CA GLY A 129 -14.72 -2.03 10.97
C GLY A 129 -14.49 -1.49 9.55
N VAL A 130 -15.55 -0.99 8.90
CA VAL A 130 -15.44 -0.25 7.64
C VAL A 130 -14.69 1.06 7.91
N THR A 131 -13.71 1.37 7.06
CA THR A 131 -13.03 2.67 7.03
C THR A 131 -13.09 3.22 5.62
N GLY A 132 -12.78 4.49 5.43
CA GLY A 132 -12.78 5.06 4.09
C GLY A 132 -12.40 6.51 4.06
N TYR A 133 -12.54 7.10 2.88
CA TYR A 133 -12.22 8.48 2.59
C TYR A 133 -13.33 9.09 1.75
N ARG A 134 -13.72 10.32 2.07
CA ARG A 134 -14.68 11.11 1.29
C ARG A 134 -14.05 12.39 0.80
N GLY A 135 -14.47 12.87 -0.35
CA GLY A 135 -14.13 14.20 -0.81
C GLY A 135 -15.03 14.63 -1.95
N GLU A 136 -14.64 15.72 -2.60
CA GLU A 136 -15.38 16.29 -3.72
C GLU A 136 -14.39 16.77 -4.78
N VAL A 137 -14.74 16.61 -6.05
CA VAL A 137 -14.00 17.12 -7.20
C VAL A 137 -15.01 17.59 -8.23
N ASP A 138 -14.86 18.82 -8.72
CA ASP A 138 -15.76 19.44 -9.71
C ASP A 138 -17.25 19.42 -9.33
N GLY A 139 -17.57 19.45 -8.03
CA GLY A 139 -18.93 19.39 -7.52
C GLY A 139 -19.48 17.98 -7.32
N GLU A 140 -18.71 16.96 -7.68
CA GLU A 140 -19.11 15.55 -7.56
C GLU A 140 -18.46 14.88 -6.36
N ALA A 141 -19.28 14.19 -5.58
CA ALA A 141 -18.84 13.46 -4.41
C ALA A 141 -18.03 12.21 -4.81
N VAL A 142 -16.93 12.00 -4.10
CA VAL A 142 -16.08 10.82 -4.21
C VAL A 142 -16.10 10.12 -2.85
N GLU A 143 -16.47 8.84 -2.83
CA GLU A 143 -16.40 8.01 -1.63
C GLU A 143 -15.63 6.73 -1.89
N LEU A 144 -14.53 6.53 -1.16
CA LEU A 144 -13.78 5.29 -1.13
C LEU A 144 -14.08 4.57 0.19
N THR A 145 -14.70 3.40 0.12
CA THR A 145 -14.95 2.50 1.24
C THR A 145 -13.96 1.33 1.22
N ILE A 146 -13.34 1.04 2.36
CA ILE A 146 -12.31 0.01 2.53
C ILE A 146 -12.73 -0.96 3.63
N ARG A 147 -12.61 -2.27 3.36
CA ARG A 147 -12.84 -3.36 4.33
C ARG A 147 -11.59 -4.24 4.41
N ARG A 148 -11.17 -4.57 5.63
CA ARG A 148 -10.10 -5.55 5.88
C ARG A 148 -10.71 -6.95 5.81
N GLU A 149 -10.61 -7.56 4.64
CA GLU A 149 -11.12 -8.89 4.33
C GLU A 149 -10.32 -9.49 3.17
N ASP A 150 -10.29 -10.82 3.09
CA ASP A 150 -9.62 -11.51 1.99
C ASP A 150 -10.27 -11.12 0.66
N CYS A 151 -9.46 -10.60 -0.25
CA CYS A 151 -9.87 -10.23 -1.59
C CYS A 151 -8.94 -10.88 -2.60
N ALA A 152 -9.49 -11.44 -3.67
CA ALA A 152 -8.71 -12.05 -4.74
C ALA A 152 -9.06 -11.39 -6.07
N ASP A 153 -8.06 -11.01 -6.85
CA ASP A 153 -8.30 -10.57 -8.23
C ASP A 153 -8.81 -11.76 -9.05
N PRO A 154 -10.04 -11.69 -9.61
CA PRO A 154 -10.63 -12.80 -10.34
C PRO A 154 -9.85 -13.20 -11.60
N MET A 155 -9.01 -12.31 -12.15
CA MET A 155 -8.22 -12.61 -13.35
C MET A 155 -6.88 -13.28 -13.02
N SER A 156 -6.13 -12.76 -12.05
CA SER A 156 -4.80 -13.27 -11.70
C SER A 156 -4.79 -14.29 -10.56
N GLY A 157 -5.83 -14.28 -9.71
CA GLY A 157 -5.85 -15.01 -8.44
C GLY A 157 -4.96 -14.38 -7.36
N GLU A 158 -4.39 -13.20 -7.58
CA GLU A 158 -3.57 -12.50 -6.59
C GLU A 158 -4.40 -12.17 -5.35
N ALA A 159 -3.87 -12.51 -4.17
CA ALA A 159 -4.51 -12.26 -2.89
C ALA A 159 -4.14 -10.89 -2.31
N PHE A 160 -5.12 -10.29 -1.65
CA PHE A 160 -5.09 -8.97 -1.05
C PHE A 160 -5.78 -9.01 0.32
N GLU A 161 -5.33 -8.14 1.22
CA GLU A 161 -5.81 -8.05 2.61
C GLU A 161 -7.02 -7.12 2.78
N ALA A 162 -7.45 -6.46 1.71
CA ALA A 162 -8.56 -5.54 1.72
C ALA A 162 -9.38 -5.57 0.43
N SER A 163 -10.68 -5.37 0.57
CA SER A 163 -11.56 -4.97 -0.52
C SER A 163 -11.80 -3.45 -0.48
N ALA A 164 -12.00 -2.86 -1.65
CA ALA A 164 -12.32 -1.45 -1.81
C ALA A 164 -13.52 -1.26 -2.73
N THR A 165 -14.34 -0.27 -2.42
CA THR A 165 -15.46 0.19 -3.25
C THR A 165 -15.34 1.69 -3.41
N LEU A 166 -15.29 2.16 -4.66
CA LEU A 166 -15.30 3.57 -5.01
C LEU A 166 -16.68 3.91 -5.58
N ASP A 167 -17.32 4.93 -5.02
CA ASP A 167 -18.52 5.55 -5.59
C ASP A 167 -18.15 6.93 -6.13
N PHE A 168 -18.33 7.15 -7.43
CA PHE A 168 -18.01 8.40 -8.12
C PHE A 168 -18.85 8.57 -9.39
N GLU A 169 -19.37 9.77 -9.65
CA GLU A 169 -20.21 10.08 -10.83
C GLU A 169 -21.42 9.16 -11.04
N GLY A 170 -21.92 8.53 -9.98
CA GLY A 170 -23.04 7.59 -10.04
C GLY A 170 -22.65 6.16 -10.40
N ASP A 171 -21.36 5.89 -10.64
CA ASP A 171 -20.81 4.56 -10.83
C ASP A 171 -20.21 4.01 -9.52
N THR A 172 -20.29 2.69 -9.36
CA THR A 172 -19.69 1.95 -8.24
C THR A 172 -18.63 0.99 -8.76
N TYR A 173 -17.38 1.23 -8.39
CA TYR A 173 -16.22 0.44 -8.80
C TYR A 173 -15.74 -0.45 -7.65
N ARG A 174 -15.36 -1.70 -7.97
CA ARG A 174 -14.87 -2.68 -6.99
C ARG A 174 -13.40 -3.01 -7.25
N ALA A 175 -12.63 -3.16 -6.18
CA ALA A 175 -11.21 -3.41 -6.23
C ALA A 175 -10.73 -4.25 -5.04
N CYS A 176 -9.54 -4.84 -5.20
CA CYS A 176 -8.75 -5.38 -4.11
C CYS A 176 -7.57 -4.43 -3.81
N GLY A 177 -7.14 -4.36 -2.54
CA GLY A 177 -6.14 -3.37 -2.12
C GLY A 177 -5.23 -3.82 -0.97
N ARG A 178 -4.22 -2.98 -0.70
CA ARG A 178 -3.21 -3.18 0.36
C ARG A 178 -2.98 -1.88 1.13
N PHE A 179 -2.81 -2.00 2.44
CA PHE A 179 -2.21 -0.97 3.26
C PHE A 179 -0.68 -1.07 3.12
N LEU A 180 -0.02 0.05 2.83
CA LEU A 180 1.41 0.03 2.52
C LEU A 180 2.30 0.29 3.73
N TRP A 181 1.73 0.55 4.92
CA TRP A 181 2.48 0.94 6.12
C TRP A 181 1.97 0.34 7.43
N ASP A 182 1.09 -0.66 7.35
CA ASP A 182 0.57 -1.39 8.52
C ASP A 182 1.67 -2.13 9.31
#